data_AF-A0A6I2SNH2-F1
#
_entry.id   AF-A0A6I2SNH2-F1
#
_cell.length_a   1.000
_cell.length_b   1.000
_cell.length_c   1.000
_cell.angle_alpha   90.00
_cell.angle_beta   90.00
_cell.angle_gamma   90.00
#
_symmetry.space_group_name_H-M   'P 1'
#
loop_
_entity.id
_entity.type
_entity.pdbx_description
1 polymer ?
#
loop_
_entity_poly.entity_id
_entity_poly.type
_entity_poly.pdbx_seq_one_letter_code
_entity_poly.pdbx_strand_id
1 'polypeptide(L)'
;MRRSLTVAIILSFAATASASYYNDSAKGWWWYQKEPEKQPGNPEKKKKASNRVPSLKDYTYEQIWEMHPDQFQEFAEALKKKAVQKPSEENVKEYFEVQEIARKKALAFSNVAQFVWQKYPELTTKKDYPITTPGNLARIAQINEERQRTLRDNREDFALIYFQRPDCSYCDEQSRILEWFTNETGWTVKRVNISENPSMASKFSVEITPTLILIQKGNQDYLPVSAGVISADEIEDKAYRAVRLLKGEISPEEYSLYEFQKGGGFDVKKRRLQDKGQP
;
A
#
# COMPACT_ATOMS: atom_id res chain seq x y z
N MET A 1 53.77 -65.64 4.69
CA MET A 1 53.81 -64.84 3.45
C MET A 1 52.59 -63.91 3.40
N ARG A 2 52.88 -62.62 3.23
CA ARG A 2 52.02 -61.43 3.13
C ARG A 2 50.55 -61.66 2.71
N ARG A 3 49.61 -61.10 3.49
CA ARG A 3 48.32 -60.63 2.98
C ARG A 3 48.06 -59.21 3.48
N SER A 4 47.89 -58.33 2.52
CA SER A 4 47.93 -56.88 2.59
C SER A 4 46.72 -56.30 3.33
N LEU A 5 46.96 -55.30 4.17
CA LEU A 5 45.94 -54.38 4.70
C LEU A 5 45.43 -53.49 3.56
N THR A 6 44.15 -53.59 3.22
CA THR A 6 43.42 -52.59 2.46
C THR A 6 42.89 -51.52 3.42
N VAL A 7 43.50 -50.34 3.39
CA VAL A 7 42.99 -49.12 4.02
C VAL A 7 41.92 -48.53 3.11
N ALA A 8 40.66 -48.55 3.55
CA ALA A 8 39.57 -47.86 2.89
C ALA A 8 39.55 -46.40 3.35
N ILE A 9 39.95 -45.49 2.45
CA ILE A 9 39.83 -44.04 2.65
C ILE A 9 38.36 -43.66 2.45
N ILE A 10 37.67 -43.33 3.55
CA ILE A 10 36.31 -42.77 3.52
C ILE A 10 36.45 -41.28 3.21
N LEU A 11 36.16 -40.90 1.97
CA LEU A 11 36.00 -39.50 1.57
C LEU A 11 34.65 -38.99 2.10
N SER A 12 34.67 -38.24 3.20
CA SER A 12 33.50 -37.54 3.71
C SER A 12 33.14 -36.39 2.76
N PHE A 13 32.10 -36.58 1.94
CA PHE A 13 31.49 -35.51 1.15
C PHE A 13 30.70 -34.59 2.11
N ALA A 14 31.27 -33.44 2.43
CA ALA A 14 30.53 -32.36 3.08
C ALA A 14 29.54 -31.77 2.05
N ALA A 15 28.26 -32.08 2.19
CA ALA A 15 27.20 -31.46 1.41
C ALA A 15 27.08 -29.99 1.82
N THR A 16 27.60 -29.09 0.97
CA THR A 16 27.41 -27.65 1.04
C THR A 16 25.96 -27.30 0.68
N ALA A 17 25.09 -27.29 1.68
CA ALA A 17 23.72 -26.79 1.55
C ALA A 17 23.69 -25.25 1.58
N SER A 18 24.23 -24.58 0.55
CA SER A 18 24.12 -23.11 0.41
C SER A 18 24.45 -22.63 -1.00
N ALA A 19 23.51 -22.79 -1.94
CA ALA A 19 23.56 -22.07 -3.24
C ALA A 19 22.21 -21.96 -3.96
N SER A 20 21.14 -22.63 -3.51
CA SER A 20 19.92 -22.77 -4.31
C SER A 20 19.00 -21.54 -4.34
N TYR A 21 19.08 -20.63 -3.37
CA TYR A 21 18.11 -19.51 -3.29
C TYR A 21 18.45 -18.36 -4.25
N TYR A 22 19.73 -18.01 -4.41
CA TYR A 22 20.16 -16.93 -5.31
C TYR A 22 20.31 -17.37 -6.77
N ASN A 23 20.57 -18.66 -7.03
CA ASN A 23 20.66 -19.21 -8.38
C ASN A 23 19.32 -19.26 -9.13
N ASP A 24 18.20 -19.02 -8.43
CA ASP A 24 16.85 -19.21 -8.96
C ASP A 24 16.01 -17.91 -8.89
N SER A 25 16.69 -16.76 -8.90
CA SER A 25 16.11 -15.41 -8.80
C SER A 25 15.45 -14.92 -10.09
N ALA A 26 15.79 -15.50 -11.24
CA ALA A 26 15.20 -15.19 -12.53
C ALA A 26 13.92 -16.03 -12.80
N LYS A 27 12.93 -15.91 -11.91
CA LYS A 27 11.65 -16.60 -12.03
C LYS A 27 10.48 -15.65 -12.20
N GLY A 28 9.45 -16.12 -12.90
CA GLY A 28 8.21 -15.41 -13.15
C GLY A 28 8.15 -14.74 -14.52
N TRP A 29 7.02 -14.09 -14.75
CA TRP A 29 6.65 -13.52 -16.04
C TRP A 29 7.66 -12.51 -16.59
N TRP A 30 8.26 -11.68 -15.71
CA TRP A 30 9.30 -10.70 -16.07
C TRP A 30 10.62 -11.31 -16.54
N TRP A 31 10.84 -12.61 -16.30
CA TRP A 31 12.04 -13.36 -16.68
C TRP A 31 11.77 -14.39 -17.78
N TYR A 32 10.69 -14.19 -18.55
CA TYR A 32 10.27 -15.09 -19.63
C TYR A 32 10.01 -16.54 -19.19
N GLN A 33 9.79 -16.76 -17.89
CA GLN A 33 9.32 -18.05 -17.42
C GLN A 33 7.89 -18.21 -17.93
N LYS A 34 7.72 -19.09 -18.92
CA LYS A 34 6.39 -19.42 -19.46
C LYS A 34 5.55 -19.95 -18.31
N GLU A 35 4.37 -19.35 -18.13
CA GLU A 35 3.38 -19.92 -17.22
C GLU A 35 3.18 -21.38 -17.60
N PRO A 36 3.11 -22.30 -16.61
CA PRO A 36 2.78 -23.69 -16.89
C PRO A 36 1.47 -23.70 -17.67
N GLU A 37 1.47 -24.37 -18.82
CA GLU A 37 0.28 -24.51 -19.65
C GLU A 37 -0.85 -24.99 -18.74
N LYS A 38 -1.90 -24.18 -18.61
CA LYS A 38 -3.08 -24.55 -17.84
C LYS A 38 -3.54 -25.90 -18.36
N GLN A 39 -3.40 -26.93 -17.53
CA GLN A 39 -4.08 -28.20 -17.80
C GLN A 39 -5.54 -27.86 -18.11
N PRO A 40 -6.15 -28.44 -19.15
CA PRO A 40 -7.49 -28.06 -19.57
C PRO A 40 -8.44 -28.32 -18.42
N GLY A 41 -8.73 -27.26 -17.68
CA GLY A 41 -9.71 -27.25 -16.61
C GLY A 41 -11.04 -27.68 -17.21
N ASN A 42 -11.71 -28.57 -16.49
CA ASN A 42 -13.08 -29.01 -16.70
C ASN A 42 -13.92 -27.84 -17.26
N PRO A 43 -14.67 -28.01 -18.37
CA PRO A 43 -15.29 -26.88 -19.05
C PRO A 43 -16.37 -26.24 -18.18
N GLU A 44 -15.96 -25.27 -17.36
CA GLU A 44 -16.87 -24.31 -16.77
C GLU A 44 -17.51 -23.54 -17.93
N LYS A 45 -18.79 -23.87 -18.13
CA LYS A 45 -19.80 -23.18 -18.91
C LYS A 45 -19.28 -21.89 -19.56
N LYS A 46 -18.71 -22.04 -20.75
CA LYS A 46 -18.72 -20.97 -21.76
C LYS A 46 -20.18 -20.58 -21.92
N LYS A 47 -20.60 -19.48 -21.28
CA LYS A 47 -21.82 -18.79 -21.68
C LYS A 47 -21.64 -18.55 -23.18
N LYS A 48 -22.46 -19.23 -23.99
CA LYS A 48 -22.45 -19.07 -25.44
C LYS A 48 -22.59 -17.59 -25.73
N ALA A 49 -21.50 -16.93 -26.08
CA ALA A 49 -21.56 -15.64 -26.74
C ALA A 49 -22.38 -15.90 -28.01
N SER A 50 -23.57 -15.32 -28.05
CA SER A 50 -24.39 -15.31 -29.26
C SER A 50 -23.51 -14.77 -30.39
N ASN A 51 -23.37 -15.51 -31.48
CA ASN A 51 -22.58 -15.15 -32.67
C ASN A 51 -23.13 -13.93 -33.44
N ARG A 52 -23.95 -13.09 -32.81
CA ARG A 52 -24.48 -11.87 -33.39
C ARG A 52 -23.73 -10.70 -32.78
N VAL A 53 -22.98 -9.99 -33.62
CA VAL A 53 -22.43 -8.68 -33.25
C VAL A 53 -23.62 -7.77 -32.98
N PRO A 54 -23.80 -7.27 -31.75
CA PRO A 54 -24.93 -6.41 -31.43
C PRO A 54 -24.85 -5.12 -32.23
N SER A 55 -25.98 -4.61 -32.72
CA SER A 55 -26.11 -3.27 -33.29
C SER A 55 -26.90 -2.39 -32.34
N LEU A 56 -26.63 -1.09 -32.37
CA LEU A 56 -27.43 -0.09 -31.68
C LEU A 56 -28.90 -0.08 -32.13
N LYS A 57 -29.18 -0.49 -33.37
CA LYS A 57 -30.54 -0.53 -33.93
C LYS A 57 -31.43 -1.58 -33.27
N ASP A 58 -30.84 -2.56 -32.60
CA ASP A 58 -31.57 -3.65 -31.96
C ASP A 58 -32.20 -3.24 -30.62
N TYR A 59 -31.85 -2.08 -30.09
CA TYR A 59 -32.26 -1.60 -28.77
C TYR A 59 -32.81 -0.17 -28.84
N THR A 60 -33.77 0.14 -27.99
CA THR A 60 -34.17 1.53 -27.77
C THR A 60 -33.18 2.23 -26.84
N TYR A 61 -33.19 3.57 -26.85
CA TYR A 61 -32.33 4.36 -25.98
C TYR A 61 -32.58 4.03 -24.49
N GLU A 62 -33.84 3.85 -24.10
CA GLU A 62 -34.27 3.56 -22.73
C GLU A 62 -33.79 2.17 -22.29
N GLN A 63 -33.85 1.17 -23.18
CA GLN A 63 -33.35 -0.17 -22.89
C GLN A 63 -31.84 -0.17 -22.65
N ILE A 64 -31.08 0.59 -23.43
CA ILE A 64 -29.63 0.76 -23.21
C ILE A 64 -29.39 1.54 -21.91
N TRP A 65 -30.23 2.51 -21.60
CA TRP A 65 -30.13 3.31 -20.38
C TRP A 65 -30.32 2.47 -19.11
N GLU A 66 -31.33 1.59 -19.09
CA GLU A 66 -31.67 0.75 -17.94
C GLU A 66 -30.84 -0.55 -17.84
N MET A 67 -30.08 -0.88 -18.89
CA MET A 67 -29.21 -2.05 -18.92
C MET A 67 -28.25 -2.10 -17.71
N HIS A 68 -28.10 -3.30 -17.13
CA HIS A 68 -27.17 -3.56 -16.04
C HIS A 68 -25.73 -3.17 -16.43
N PRO A 69 -24.91 -2.60 -15.52
CA PRO A 69 -23.55 -2.14 -15.83
C PRO A 69 -22.68 -3.18 -16.55
N ASP A 70 -22.67 -4.43 -16.08
CA ASP A 70 -21.87 -5.51 -16.69
C ASP A 70 -22.31 -5.81 -18.13
N GLN A 71 -23.63 -5.84 -18.37
CA GLN A 71 -24.18 -6.09 -19.71
C GLN A 71 -23.89 -4.91 -20.65
N PHE A 72 -23.98 -3.68 -20.13
CA PHE A 72 -23.65 -2.47 -20.87
C PHE A 72 -22.16 -2.43 -21.25
N GLN A 73 -21.28 -2.88 -20.34
CA GLN A 73 -19.85 -3.00 -20.63
C GLN A 73 -19.60 -4.00 -21.77
N GLU A 74 -20.16 -5.21 -21.70
CA GLU A 74 -20.04 -6.22 -22.76
C GLU A 74 -20.55 -5.70 -24.11
N PHE A 75 -21.68 -5.00 -24.11
CA PHE A 75 -22.28 -4.38 -25.29
C PHE A 75 -21.38 -3.28 -25.89
N ALA A 76 -20.88 -2.36 -25.06
CA ALA A 76 -19.98 -1.29 -25.50
C ALA A 76 -18.65 -1.85 -26.04
N GLU A 77 -18.12 -2.89 -25.42
CA GLU A 77 -16.93 -3.59 -25.92
C GLU A 77 -17.19 -4.29 -27.25
N ALA A 78 -18.35 -4.91 -27.44
CA ALA A 78 -18.70 -5.56 -28.69
C ALA A 78 -18.78 -4.56 -29.86
N LEU A 79 -19.38 -3.39 -29.64
CA LEU A 79 -19.44 -2.32 -30.65
C LEU A 79 -18.07 -1.70 -30.94
N LYS A 80 -17.24 -1.53 -29.90
CA LYS A 80 -15.83 -1.14 -30.09
C LYS A 80 -15.09 -2.16 -30.96
N LYS A 81 -15.23 -3.46 -30.66
CA LYS A 81 -14.59 -4.54 -31.45
C LYS A 81 -15.07 -4.52 -32.91
N LYS A 82 -16.37 -4.27 -33.15
CA LYS A 82 -16.94 -4.11 -34.50
C LYS A 82 -16.31 -2.95 -35.27
N ALA A 83 -16.20 -1.77 -34.63
CA ALA A 83 -15.60 -0.58 -35.23
C ALA A 83 -14.10 -0.77 -35.53
N VAL A 84 -13.37 -1.45 -34.65
CA VAL A 84 -11.95 -1.78 -34.86
C VAL A 84 -11.76 -2.83 -35.96
N GLN A 85 -12.63 -3.85 -36.01
CA GLN A 85 -12.55 -4.91 -37.02
C GLN A 85 -12.81 -4.37 -38.42
N LYS A 86 -13.78 -3.45 -38.58
CA LYS A 86 -14.11 -2.80 -39.84
C LYS A 86 -14.39 -1.31 -39.62
N PRO A 87 -13.40 -0.44 -39.83
CA PRO A 87 -13.56 1.01 -39.67
C PRO A 87 -14.40 1.64 -40.80
N SER A 88 -15.73 1.43 -40.77
CA SER A 88 -16.69 2.16 -41.62
C SER A 88 -17.29 3.33 -40.86
N GLU A 89 -17.81 4.33 -41.59
CA GLU A 89 -18.47 5.50 -40.99
C GLU A 89 -19.60 5.08 -40.04
N GLU A 90 -20.43 4.11 -40.43
CA GLU A 90 -21.54 3.62 -39.63
C GLU A 90 -21.08 2.91 -38.35
N ASN A 91 -20.05 2.06 -38.44
CA ASN A 91 -19.56 1.33 -37.28
C ASN A 91 -18.88 2.25 -36.26
N VAL A 92 -18.16 3.26 -36.75
CA VAL A 92 -17.51 4.27 -35.90
C VAL A 92 -18.55 5.21 -35.28
N LYS A 93 -19.60 5.58 -36.02
CA LYS A 93 -20.76 6.32 -35.51
C LYS A 93 -21.46 5.56 -34.38
N GLU A 94 -21.77 4.28 -34.60
CA GLU A 94 -22.37 3.41 -33.57
C GLU A 94 -21.50 3.34 -32.31
N TYR A 95 -20.18 3.21 -32.47
CA TYR A 95 -19.26 3.24 -31.34
C TYR A 95 -19.34 4.56 -30.55
N PHE A 96 -19.30 5.71 -31.24
CA PHE A 96 -19.38 7.02 -30.57
C PHE A 96 -20.74 7.29 -29.93
N GLU A 97 -21.83 6.81 -30.50
CA GLU A 97 -23.17 6.89 -29.91
C GLU A 97 -23.23 6.14 -28.56
N VAL A 98 -22.63 4.95 -28.47
CA VAL A 98 -22.55 4.23 -27.18
C VAL A 98 -21.62 4.91 -26.19
N GLN A 99 -20.50 5.47 -26.65
CA GLN A 99 -19.64 6.28 -25.79
C GLN A 99 -20.37 7.52 -25.25
N GLU A 100 -21.22 8.14 -26.06
CA GLU A 100 -22.05 9.26 -25.61
C GLU A 100 -23.04 8.83 -24.53
N ILE A 101 -23.72 7.68 -24.70
CA ILE A 101 -24.62 7.11 -23.68
C ILE A 101 -23.85 6.82 -22.39
N ALA A 102 -22.67 6.20 -22.48
CA ALA A 102 -21.81 5.93 -21.33
C ALA A 102 -21.43 7.22 -20.59
N ARG A 103 -21.05 8.27 -21.33
CA ARG A 103 -20.75 9.58 -20.77
C ARG A 103 -21.98 10.22 -20.09
N LYS A 104 -23.17 10.10 -20.69
CA LYS A 104 -24.42 10.59 -20.09
C LYS A 104 -24.77 9.84 -18.80
N LYS A 105 -24.61 8.51 -18.76
CA LYS A 105 -24.80 7.70 -17.54
C LYS A 105 -23.84 8.13 -16.42
N ALA A 106 -22.56 8.30 -16.76
CA ALA A 106 -21.54 8.76 -15.81
C ALA A 106 -21.87 10.16 -15.26
N LEU A 107 -22.33 11.08 -16.12
CA LEU A 107 -22.76 12.41 -15.70
C LEU A 107 -23.99 12.35 -14.78
N ALA A 108 -24.99 11.53 -15.11
CA ALA A 108 -26.18 11.35 -14.28
C ALA A 108 -25.82 10.81 -12.89
N PHE A 109 -24.96 9.79 -12.83
CA PHE A 109 -24.42 9.28 -11.56
C PHE A 109 -23.68 10.37 -10.78
N SER A 110 -22.81 11.14 -11.45
CA SER A 110 -22.03 12.19 -10.80
C SER A 110 -22.92 13.28 -10.19
N ASN A 111 -23.98 13.68 -10.90
CA ASN A 111 -24.96 14.66 -10.40
C ASN A 111 -25.73 14.13 -9.18
N VAL A 112 -26.19 12.87 -9.24
CA VAL A 112 -26.87 12.24 -8.11
C VAL A 112 -25.92 12.07 -6.92
N ALA A 113 -24.66 11.69 -7.16
CA ALA A 113 -23.65 11.58 -6.12
C ALA A 113 -23.40 12.93 -5.41
N GLN A 114 -23.33 14.03 -6.17
CA GLN A 114 -23.23 15.38 -5.59
C GLN A 114 -24.45 15.72 -4.72
N PHE A 115 -25.66 15.43 -5.20
CA PHE A 115 -26.88 15.61 -4.41
C PHE A 115 -26.89 14.75 -3.14
N VAL A 116 -26.47 13.49 -3.23
CA VAL A 116 -26.35 12.57 -2.09
C VAL A 116 -25.35 13.11 -1.07
N TRP A 117 -24.18 13.59 -1.50
CA TRP A 117 -23.19 14.20 -0.59
C TRP A 117 -23.72 15.46 0.10
N GLN A 118 -24.61 16.23 -0.55
CA GLN A 118 -25.25 17.39 0.06
C GLN A 118 -26.35 16.99 1.04
N LYS A 119 -27.17 15.99 0.70
CA LYS A 119 -28.29 15.52 1.53
C LYS A 119 -27.82 14.71 2.75
N TYR A 120 -26.73 13.98 2.61
CA TYR A 120 -26.17 13.06 3.61
C TYR A 120 -24.71 13.44 3.91
N PRO A 121 -24.48 14.53 4.67
CA PRO A 121 -23.14 15.04 4.95
C PRO A 121 -22.26 14.05 5.73
N GLU A 122 -22.84 13.06 6.39
CA GLU A 122 -22.09 11.99 7.06
C GLU A 122 -21.42 11.01 6.10
N LEU A 123 -21.77 11.01 4.80
CA LEU A 123 -21.09 10.22 3.76
C LEU A 123 -19.90 10.96 3.14
N THR A 124 -19.74 12.27 3.42
CA THR A 124 -18.64 13.05 2.84
C THR A 124 -17.39 13.02 3.71
N THR A 125 -16.23 13.03 3.06
CA THR A 125 -14.91 13.16 3.71
C THR A 125 -14.47 14.62 3.86
N LYS A 126 -15.29 15.59 3.41
CA LYS A 126 -14.93 17.03 3.43
C LYS A 126 -14.66 17.59 4.83
N LYS A 127 -15.26 16.98 5.88
CA LYS A 127 -14.99 17.35 7.28
C LYS A 127 -13.52 17.07 7.66
N ASP A 128 -13.01 15.93 7.25
CA ASP A 128 -11.70 15.42 7.69
C ASP A 128 -10.58 15.75 6.69
N TYR A 129 -10.94 15.97 5.42
CA TYR A 129 -10.03 16.35 4.35
C TYR A 129 -10.61 17.50 3.50
N PRO A 130 -10.64 18.74 4.04
CA PRO A 130 -11.02 19.92 3.27
C PRO A 130 -9.99 20.20 2.15
N ILE A 131 -10.49 20.38 0.93
CA ILE A 131 -9.67 20.73 -0.25
C ILE A 131 -9.55 22.24 -0.51
N THR A 132 -10.38 23.05 0.15
CA THR A 132 -10.31 24.50 0.03
C THR A 132 -9.10 25.03 0.80
N THR A 133 -8.39 26.02 0.25
CA THR A 133 -7.15 26.55 0.83
C THR A 133 -7.21 26.83 2.33
N PRO A 134 -8.18 27.61 2.87
CA PRO A 134 -8.22 27.89 4.31
C PRO A 134 -8.46 26.63 5.15
N GLY A 135 -9.32 25.71 4.68
CA GLY A 135 -9.56 24.45 5.38
C GLY A 135 -8.34 23.52 5.34
N ASN A 136 -7.64 23.47 4.20
CA ASN A 136 -6.43 22.68 4.06
C ASN A 136 -5.29 23.21 4.94
N LEU A 137 -5.13 24.53 5.05
CA LEU A 137 -4.16 25.15 5.96
C LEU A 137 -4.47 24.84 7.42
N ALA A 138 -5.74 24.94 7.83
CA ALA A 138 -6.16 24.55 9.18
C ALA A 138 -5.88 23.07 9.46
N ARG A 139 -6.15 22.18 8.50
CA ARG A 139 -5.85 20.74 8.61
C ARG A 139 -4.35 20.48 8.78
N ILE A 140 -3.50 21.14 7.98
CA ILE A 140 -2.04 21.00 8.10
C ILE A 140 -1.56 21.48 9.47
N ALA A 141 -2.09 22.60 9.98
CA ALA A 141 -1.77 23.09 11.31
C ALA A 141 -2.17 22.08 12.41
N GLN A 142 -3.36 21.46 12.31
CA GLN A 142 -3.80 20.42 13.24
C GLN A 142 -2.89 19.19 13.21
N ILE A 143 -2.50 18.72 12.02
CA ILE A 143 -1.57 17.59 11.86
C ILE A 143 -0.24 17.89 12.54
N ASN A 144 0.32 19.07 12.29
CA ASN A 144 1.61 19.48 12.85
C ASN A 144 1.53 19.63 14.38
N GLU A 145 0.46 20.26 14.89
CA GLU A 145 0.24 20.40 16.33
C GLU A 145 0.12 19.03 17.02
N GLU A 146 -0.63 18.10 16.43
CA GLU A 146 -0.84 16.76 16.97
C GLU A 146 0.46 15.95 16.97
N ARG A 147 1.23 15.98 15.87
CA ARG A 147 2.55 15.35 15.78
C ARG A 147 3.49 15.90 16.83
N GLN A 148 3.66 17.21 16.88
CA GLN A 148 4.59 17.87 17.81
C GLN A 148 4.20 17.66 19.27
N ARG A 149 2.90 17.69 19.58
CA ARG A 149 2.39 17.35 20.92
C ARG A 149 2.73 15.91 21.29
N THR A 150 2.42 14.95 20.43
CA THR A 150 2.69 13.53 20.69
C THR A 150 4.19 13.28 20.87
N LEU A 151 5.04 13.85 20.01
CA LEU A 151 6.49 13.69 20.16
C LEU A 151 6.97 14.28 21.49
N ARG A 152 6.59 15.51 21.80
CA ARG A 152 7.01 16.17 23.05
C ARG A 152 6.57 15.40 24.29
N ASP A 153 5.32 14.94 24.33
CA ASP A 153 4.73 14.30 25.50
C ASP A 153 5.31 12.88 25.74
N ASN A 154 5.95 12.28 24.73
CA ASN A 154 6.49 10.91 24.79
C ASN A 154 8.04 10.85 24.69
N ARG A 155 8.74 11.98 24.74
CA ARG A 155 10.21 12.05 24.55
C ARG A 155 11.04 11.33 25.61
N GLU A 156 10.50 11.13 26.82
CA GLU A 156 11.18 10.46 27.94
C GLU A 156 10.93 8.94 27.95
N ASP A 157 9.86 8.51 27.29
CA ASP A 157 9.41 7.12 27.23
C ASP A 157 9.86 6.43 25.95
N PHE A 158 10.19 7.18 24.90
CA PHE A 158 10.61 6.68 23.61
C PHE A 158 11.96 7.22 23.18
N ALA A 159 12.70 6.41 22.43
CA ALA A 159 13.98 6.80 21.84
C ALA A 159 14.14 6.17 20.46
N LEU A 160 14.96 6.81 19.62
CA LEU A 160 15.39 6.25 18.34
C LEU A 160 16.75 5.58 18.51
N ILE A 161 16.90 4.37 17.96
CA ILE A 161 18.21 3.75 17.74
C ILE A 161 18.61 3.98 16.29
N TYR A 162 19.76 4.61 16.10
CA TYR A 162 20.35 4.89 14.80
C TYR A 162 21.50 3.93 14.51
N PHE A 163 21.24 2.93 13.66
CA PHE A 163 22.23 1.98 13.20
C PHE A 163 22.99 2.55 12.00
N GLN A 164 24.30 2.64 12.14
CA GLN A 164 25.19 3.27 11.18
C GLN A 164 26.50 2.50 11.03
N ARG A 165 27.27 2.84 9.99
CA ARG A 165 28.59 2.26 9.72
C ARG A 165 29.55 3.38 9.30
N PRO A 166 30.83 3.38 9.72
CA PRO A 166 31.76 4.47 9.43
C PRO A 166 32.06 4.73 7.93
N ASP A 167 31.86 3.74 7.05
CA ASP A 167 32.14 3.80 5.62
C ASP A 167 30.87 4.03 4.76
N CYS A 168 29.85 4.67 5.34
CA CYS A 168 28.53 4.86 4.74
C CYS A 168 28.23 6.34 4.48
N SER A 169 28.36 6.80 3.23
CA SER A 169 28.07 8.20 2.86
C SER A 169 26.62 8.61 3.15
N TYR A 170 25.67 7.70 2.98
CA TYR A 170 24.26 7.92 3.35
C TYR A 170 24.08 8.16 4.86
N CYS A 171 24.95 7.57 5.69
CA CYS A 171 24.92 7.72 7.13
C CYS A 171 25.41 9.11 7.57
N ASP A 172 26.28 9.76 6.80
CA ASP A 172 26.70 11.14 7.02
C ASP A 172 25.53 12.11 6.78
N GLU A 173 24.80 11.93 5.69
CA GLU A 173 23.61 12.73 5.38
C GLU A 173 22.50 12.53 6.43
N GLN A 174 22.19 11.28 6.78
CA GLN A 174 21.19 10.98 7.80
C GLN A 174 21.59 11.54 9.17
N SER A 175 22.89 11.58 9.51
CA SER A 175 23.38 12.14 10.78
C SER A 175 23.04 13.62 10.92
N ARG A 176 23.21 14.41 9.85
CA ARG A 176 22.89 15.85 9.85
C ARG A 176 21.40 16.10 10.05
N ILE A 177 20.57 15.28 9.41
CA ILE A 177 19.11 15.34 9.56
C ILE A 177 18.71 14.98 11.00
N LEU A 178 19.34 13.95 11.59
CA LEU A 178 19.08 13.54 12.97
C LEU A 178 19.50 14.61 13.97
N GLU A 179 20.60 15.31 13.74
CA GLU A 179 21.01 16.43 14.60
C GLU A 179 19.96 17.54 14.62
N TRP A 180 19.42 17.92 13.45
CA TRP A 180 18.31 18.85 13.39
C TRP A 180 17.07 18.33 14.15
N PHE A 181 16.69 17.08 13.91
CA PHE A 181 15.54 16.44 14.58
C PHE A 181 15.71 16.44 16.11
N THR A 182 16.89 16.07 16.62
CA THR A 182 17.15 16.05 18.06
C THR A 182 17.12 17.45 18.66
N ASN A 183 17.59 18.46 17.94
CA ASN A 183 17.59 19.85 18.41
C ASN A 183 16.18 20.45 18.45
N GLU A 184 15.35 20.15 17.45
CA GLU A 184 13.98 20.67 17.36
C GLU A 184 13.02 19.98 18.35
N THR A 185 13.11 18.66 18.46
CA THR A 185 12.13 17.86 19.24
C THR A 185 12.60 17.53 20.66
N GLY A 186 13.90 17.60 20.93
CA GLY A 186 14.50 17.15 22.19
C GLY A 186 14.51 15.63 22.37
N TRP A 187 14.27 14.85 21.30
CA TRP A 187 14.24 13.39 21.35
C TRP A 187 15.63 12.77 21.50
N THR A 188 15.69 11.64 22.18
CA THR A 188 16.94 10.88 22.34
C THR A 188 17.18 9.98 21.14
N VAL A 189 18.34 10.14 20.48
CA VAL A 189 18.82 9.26 19.41
C VAL A 189 20.10 8.56 19.86
N LYS A 190 20.04 7.24 20.06
CA LYS A 190 21.21 6.42 20.39
C LYS A 190 21.86 5.89 19.12
N ARG A 191 23.09 6.30 18.86
CA ARG A 191 23.87 5.83 17.71
C ARG A 191 24.53 4.48 18.01
N VAL A 192 24.46 3.54 17.08
CA VAL A 192 25.04 2.20 17.18
C VAL A 192 25.83 1.92 15.91
N ASN A 193 27.14 1.71 16.06
CA ASN A 193 27.97 1.22 14.96
C ASN A 193 27.77 -0.29 14.81
N ILE A 194 27.24 -0.72 13.66
CA ILE A 194 26.97 -2.14 13.39
C ILE A 194 28.24 -2.99 13.31
N SER A 195 29.38 -2.40 12.91
CA SER A 195 30.67 -3.10 12.81
C SER A 195 31.26 -3.39 14.19
N GLU A 196 31.04 -2.49 15.15
CA GLU A 196 31.52 -2.64 16.52
C GLU A 196 30.54 -3.45 17.39
N ASN A 197 29.25 -3.37 17.11
CA ASN A 197 28.19 -4.00 17.89
C ASN A 197 27.28 -4.88 17.02
N PRO A 198 27.81 -5.94 16.38
CA PRO A 198 27.04 -6.78 15.46
C PRO A 198 25.90 -7.52 16.18
N SER A 199 26.08 -7.89 17.45
CA SER A 199 25.04 -8.53 18.26
C SER A 199 23.80 -7.65 18.44
N MET A 200 23.97 -6.34 18.54
CA MET A 200 22.86 -5.40 18.67
C MET A 200 22.12 -5.26 17.34
N ALA A 201 22.84 -5.20 16.21
CA ALA A 201 22.23 -5.17 14.88
C ALA A 201 21.41 -6.45 14.62
N SER A 202 21.95 -7.63 14.95
CA SER A 202 21.25 -8.91 14.82
C SER A 202 19.98 -8.98 15.68
N LYS A 203 19.99 -8.42 16.90
CA LYS A 203 18.81 -8.39 17.78
C LYS A 203 17.61 -7.70 17.13
N PHE A 204 17.85 -6.66 16.33
CA PHE A 204 16.81 -5.90 15.65
C PHE A 204 16.69 -6.27 14.16
N SER A 205 17.37 -7.33 13.72
CA SER A 205 17.41 -7.78 12.32
C SER A 205 17.82 -6.67 11.33
N VAL A 206 18.78 -5.83 11.73
CA VAL A 206 19.28 -4.72 10.92
C VAL A 206 20.40 -5.21 10.01
N GLU A 207 20.13 -5.23 8.71
CA GLU A 207 21.10 -5.60 7.67
C GLU A 207 21.58 -4.39 6.85
N ILE A 208 20.81 -3.31 6.83
CA ILE A 208 21.01 -2.13 5.98
C ILE A 208 21.34 -0.92 6.86
N THR A 209 22.25 -0.05 6.42
CA THR A 209 22.56 1.22 7.07
C THR A 209 22.42 2.38 6.08
N PRO A 210 21.90 3.55 6.49
CA PRO A 210 21.38 3.88 7.83
C PRO A 210 20.04 3.21 8.13
N THR A 211 19.81 2.76 9.36
CA THR A 211 18.50 2.26 9.81
C THR A 211 18.10 2.93 11.12
N LEU A 212 16.85 3.40 11.20
CA LEU A 212 16.27 3.99 12.40
C LEU A 212 15.19 3.07 12.97
N ILE A 213 15.27 2.82 14.27
CA ILE A 213 14.30 2.00 15.00
C ILE A 213 13.77 2.79 16.19
N LEU A 214 12.46 2.85 16.33
CA LEU A 214 11.79 3.37 17.51
C LEU A 214 11.69 2.28 18.57
N ILE A 215 12.08 2.61 19.80
CA ILE A 215 11.91 1.77 20.98
C ILE A 215 11.15 2.52 22.08
N GLN A 216 10.49 1.75 22.94
CA GLN A 216 9.82 2.25 24.14
C GLN A 216 10.53 1.73 25.40
N LYS A 217 10.70 2.60 26.39
CA LYS A 217 11.28 2.27 27.69
C LYS A 217 10.47 1.18 28.40
N GLY A 218 11.14 0.11 28.82
CA GLY A 218 10.51 -1.00 29.53
C GLY A 218 9.71 -1.97 28.65
N ASN A 219 9.62 -1.70 27.33
CA ASN A 219 9.01 -2.61 26.36
C ASN A 219 10.09 -3.27 25.50
N GLN A 220 9.83 -4.50 25.04
CA GLN A 220 10.68 -5.19 24.07
C GLN A 220 10.23 -4.95 22.62
N ASP A 221 9.01 -4.48 22.43
CA ASP A 221 8.49 -4.12 21.11
C ASP A 221 9.24 -2.91 20.54
N TYR A 222 9.44 -2.94 19.23
CA TYR A 222 10.10 -1.90 18.48
C TYR A 222 9.46 -1.75 17.11
N LEU A 223 9.64 -0.58 16.50
CA LEU A 223 9.16 -0.36 15.12
C LEU A 223 10.25 0.29 14.27
N PRO A 224 10.59 -0.29 13.10
CA PRO A 224 11.45 0.37 12.14
C PRO A 224 10.82 1.68 11.64
N VAL A 225 11.56 2.78 11.76
CA VAL A 225 11.18 4.11 11.25
C VAL A 225 11.74 4.30 9.83
N SER A 226 12.98 3.88 9.59
CA SER A 226 13.54 3.88 8.24
C SER A 226 14.56 2.77 8.04
N ALA A 227 14.66 2.31 6.80
CA ALA A 227 15.80 1.58 6.26
C ALA A 227 16.28 2.38 5.05
N GLY A 228 17.28 3.23 5.26
CA GLY A 228 17.73 4.26 4.33
C GLY A 228 17.54 5.68 4.86
N VAL A 229 17.99 6.64 4.05
CA VAL A 229 17.94 8.08 4.38
C VAL A 229 16.52 8.60 4.23
N ILE A 230 16.03 9.31 5.23
CA ILE A 230 14.72 9.99 5.22
C ILE A 230 14.83 11.40 5.78
N SER A 231 13.85 12.26 5.43
CA SER A 231 13.80 13.65 5.89
C SER A 231 13.37 13.75 7.36
N ALA A 232 13.61 14.89 8.01
CA ALA A 232 13.18 15.08 9.39
C ALA A 232 11.65 15.05 9.55
N ASP A 233 10.90 15.59 8.58
CA ASP A 233 9.44 15.52 8.58
C ASP A 233 8.94 14.06 8.50
N GLU A 234 9.61 13.22 7.72
CA GLU A 234 9.28 11.80 7.63
C GLU A 234 9.63 11.05 8.92
N ILE A 235 10.75 11.39 9.58
CA ILE A 235 11.10 10.84 10.90
C ILE A 235 10.01 11.18 11.91
N GLU A 236 9.59 12.43 11.97
CA GLU A 236 8.54 12.90 12.88
C GLU A 236 7.19 12.23 12.61
N ASP A 237 6.74 12.15 11.35
CA ASP A 237 5.46 11.51 11.00
C ASP A 237 5.46 10.02 11.37
N LYS A 238 6.52 9.31 11.02
CA LYS A 238 6.65 7.88 11.34
C LYS A 238 6.81 7.63 12.83
N ALA A 239 7.61 8.45 13.55
CA ALA A 239 7.73 8.35 15.00
C ALA A 239 6.39 8.61 15.70
N TYR A 240 5.64 9.64 15.27
CA TYR A 240 4.29 9.92 15.77
C TYR A 240 3.37 8.70 15.64
N ARG A 241 3.30 8.08 14.46
CA ARG A 241 2.46 6.89 14.22
C ARG A 241 2.94 5.68 15.03
N ALA A 242 4.24 5.47 15.07
CA ALA A 242 4.86 4.36 15.76
C ALA A 242 4.65 4.43 17.28
N VAL A 243 4.73 5.63 17.88
CA VAL A 243 4.39 5.86 19.30
C VAL A 243 2.96 5.44 19.58
N ARG A 244 2.01 5.93 18.77
CA ARG A 244 0.58 5.61 18.95
C ARG A 244 0.31 4.12 18.80
N LEU A 245 0.98 3.45 17.86
CA LEU A 245 0.86 2.01 17.65
C LEU A 245 1.43 1.22 18.83
N LEU A 246 2.64 1.53 19.29
CA LEU A 246 3.30 0.83 20.41
C LEU A 246 2.60 1.05 21.75
N LYS A 247 1.93 2.19 21.94
CA LYS A 247 1.07 2.44 23.11
C LYS A 247 -0.30 1.74 23.03
N GLY A 248 -0.63 1.14 21.88
CA GLY A 248 -1.93 0.52 21.64
C GLY A 248 -3.08 1.53 21.48
N GLU A 249 -2.77 2.80 21.20
CA GLU A 249 -3.77 3.85 20.95
C GLU A 249 -4.47 3.68 19.59
N ILE A 250 -3.76 3.07 18.63
CA ILE A 250 -4.24 2.76 17.28
C ILE A 250 -3.88 1.33 16.90
N SER A 251 -4.64 0.76 15.98
CA SER A 251 -4.33 -0.50 15.28
C SER A 251 -3.63 -0.24 13.94
N PRO A 252 -3.01 -1.26 13.30
CA PRO A 252 -2.45 -1.12 11.96
C PRO A 252 -3.47 -0.64 10.90
N GLU A 253 -4.75 -0.93 11.08
CA GLU A 253 -5.82 -0.45 10.19
C GLU A 253 -6.07 1.06 10.33
N GLU A 254 -5.74 1.63 11.50
CA GLU A 254 -5.87 3.06 11.82
C GLU A 254 -4.53 3.80 11.68
N TYR A 255 -3.50 3.18 11.08
CA TYR A 255 -2.14 3.72 11.03
C TYR A 255 -2.04 5.14 10.47
N SER A 256 -2.97 5.53 9.58
CA SER A 256 -3.06 6.86 8.95
C SER A 256 -4.11 7.80 9.51
N LEU A 257 -4.78 7.40 10.58
CA LEU A 257 -5.85 8.18 11.17
C LEU A 257 -5.29 9.16 12.21
N TYR A 258 -5.45 10.46 11.98
CA TYR A 258 -5.15 11.48 13.00
C TYR A 258 -6.27 11.54 14.06
N GLU A 259 -5.95 12.02 15.26
CA GLU A 259 -6.89 12.11 16.38
C GLU A 259 -8.10 12.99 16.03
N PHE A 260 -7.89 14.13 15.38
CA PHE A 260 -8.97 15.02 14.96
C PHE A 260 -9.88 14.42 13.87
N GLN A 261 -9.42 13.37 13.18
CA GLN A 261 -10.19 12.64 12.17
C GLN A 261 -10.96 11.45 12.74
N LYS A 262 -10.73 11.10 14.02
CA LYS A 262 -11.49 10.05 14.69
C LYS A 262 -12.97 10.39 14.67
N GLY A 263 -13.75 9.36 14.36
CA GLY A 263 -15.17 9.47 14.17
C GLY A 263 -15.63 10.18 12.90
N GLY A 264 -14.72 10.47 11.96
CA GLY A 264 -14.99 10.98 10.63
C GLY A 264 -15.21 9.88 9.58
N GLY A 265 -15.12 10.25 8.30
CA GLY A 265 -15.24 9.36 7.15
C GLY A 265 -14.01 8.48 6.90
N PHE A 266 -12.87 8.77 7.54
CA PHE A 266 -11.65 7.96 7.48
C PHE A 266 -11.50 6.97 8.64
N ASP A 267 -12.40 7.02 9.63
CA ASP A 267 -12.36 6.13 10.79
C ASP A 267 -12.91 4.75 10.40
N VAL A 268 -12.00 3.78 10.23
CA VAL A 268 -12.31 2.40 9.83
C VAL A 268 -13.13 1.63 10.86
N LYS A 269 -13.10 2.04 12.14
CA LYS A 269 -13.87 1.38 13.20
C LYS A 269 -15.27 1.95 13.34
N LYS A 270 -15.50 3.17 12.87
CA LYS A 270 -16.79 3.83 12.92
C LYS A 270 -17.63 3.51 11.68
N ARG A 271 -18.93 3.34 11.91
CA ARG A 271 -19.94 2.96 10.90
C ARG A 271 -19.74 1.53 10.38
N ARG A 272 -19.72 0.56 11.30
CA ARG A 272 -20.24 -0.77 10.96
C ARG A 272 -21.68 -0.54 10.49
N LEU A 273 -22.00 -1.02 9.28
CA LEU A 273 -23.37 -1.02 8.76
C LEU A 273 -24.28 -1.36 9.94
N GLN A 274 -25.25 -0.48 10.24
CA GLN A 274 -26.17 -0.67 11.36
C GLN A 274 -26.52 -2.15 11.42
N ASP A 275 -26.07 -2.83 12.48
CA ASP A 275 -26.51 -4.18 12.74
C ASP A 275 -28.02 -4.04 12.86
N LYS A 276 -28.74 -4.55 11.86
CA LYS A 276 -30.19 -4.56 11.86
C LYS A 276 -30.60 -5.52 12.98
N GLY A 277 -30.67 -5.01 14.20
CA GLY A 277 -31.13 -5.76 15.35
C GLY A 277 -30.58 -5.22 16.66
N GLN A 278 -31.29 -4.27 17.26
CA GLN A 278 -31.94 -4.43 18.58
C GLN A 278 -32.41 -3.10 19.16
N PRO A 279 -33.54 -3.12 19.87
CA PRO A 279 -34.92 -3.23 19.37
C PRO A 279 -35.48 -1.91 18.83
#